data_AF-A0A380ZER4-F1
#
_entry.id   AF-A0A380ZER4-F1
#
_cell.length_a   1.000
_cell.length_b   1.000
_cell.length_c   1.000
_cell.angle_alpha   90.00
_cell.angle_beta   90.00
_cell.angle_gamma   90.00
#
_symmetry.space_group_name_H-M   'P 1'
#
loop_
_entity.id
_entity.type
_entity.pdbx_description
1 polymer ?
#
loop_
_entity_poly.entity_id
_entity_poly.type
_entity_poly.pdbx_seq_one_letter_code
_entity_poly.pdbx_strand_id
1 'polypeptide(L)'
;MFAYHYSHHELNDLFIASFAPPEIPVDSKPGKVKAWLRAINVECEEPLEILGNLLGNFLEKEYYNPNPSGCNPTLDEKILQLQKDKRTVLEKLKEYDLGYQRGGYIIKNELTSTQELQKAGLLSTEELQKRIAKKGLSAVEIEVKRALENIEKDPGGALLFAANLLEASCKAYLDHHSIPYAENARNNLSALWKQVVKKAKIHPEDMKQENLKKSRSR
;
A
#
# COMPACT_ATOMS: atom_id res chain seq x y z
N MET A 1 19.83 5.58 -14.95
CA MET A 1 20.15 4.92 -13.67
C MET A 1 21.08 3.74 -13.90
N PHE A 2 20.66 2.61 -14.49
CA PHE A 2 21.54 1.43 -14.70
C PHE A 2 22.89 1.74 -15.38
N ALA A 3 22.89 2.56 -16.44
CA ALA A 3 24.12 2.93 -17.15
C ALA A 3 25.20 3.61 -16.28
N TYR A 4 24.83 4.18 -15.13
CA TYR A 4 25.77 4.85 -14.21
C TYR A 4 26.33 3.90 -13.14
N HIS A 5 25.64 2.79 -12.84
CA HIS A 5 25.98 1.88 -11.75
C HIS A 5 26.61 0.57 -12.20
N TYR A 6 26.57 0.29 -13.51
CA TYR A 6 27.04 -0.96 -14.11
C TYR A 6 27.95 -0.69 -15.31
N SER A 7 28.91 -1.57 -15.54
CA SER A 7 29.74 -1.67 -16.73
C SER A 7 28.97 -2.30 -17.91
N HIS A 8 29.58 -2.32 -19.09
CA HIS A 8 28.95 -2.95 -20.26
C HIS A 8 28.68 -4.44 -20.04
N HIS A 9 29.62 -5.16 -19.46
CA HIS A 9 29.47 -6.60 -19.21
C HIS A 9 28.41 -6.87 -18.15
N GLU A 10 28.43 -6.14 -17.03
CA GLU A 10 27.43 -6.29 -15.98
C GLU A 10 26.01 -5.97 -16.47
N LEU A 11 25.87 -4.99 -17.38
CA LEU A 11 24.57 -4.73 -18.02
C LEU A 11 24.12 -5.90 -18.89
N ASN A 12 25.01 -6.48 -19.70
CA ASN A 12 24.66 -7.65 -20.51
C ASN A 12 24.19 -8.80 -19.62
N ASP A 13 24.96 -9.12 -18.58
CA ASP A 13 24.65 -10.23 -17.68
C ASP A 13 23.33 -9.98 -16.94
N LEU A 14 23.12 -8.75 -16.45
CA LEU A 14 21.90 -8.35 -15.75
C LEU A 14 20.66 -8.52 -16.63
N PHE A 15 20.71 -8.05 -17.87
CA PHE A 15 19.57 -8.12 -18.78
C PHE A 15 19.28 -9.56 -19.23
N ILE A 16 20.31 -10.33 -19.56
CA ILE A 16 20.17 -11.74 -19.94
C ILE A 16 19.61 -12.55 -18.76
N ALA A 17 20.14 -12.38 -17.55
CA ALA A 17 19.68 -13.09 -16.36
C ALA A 17 18.25 -12.71 -15.94
N SER A 18 17.76 -11.54 -16.36
CA SER A 18 16.39 -11.09 -16.11
C SER A 18 15.41 -11.48 -17.22
N PHE A 19 15.79 -12.38 -18.12
CA PHE A 19 14.97 -12.86 -19.25
C PHE A 19 14.63 -11.77 -20.28
N ALA A 20 15.48 -10.76 -20.45
CA ALA A 20 15.37 -9.84 -21.57
C ALA A 20 15.70 -10.55 -22.90
N PRO A 21 15.29 -9.99 -24.06
CA PRO A 21 15.63 -10.54 -25.37
C PRO A 21 17.15 -10.78 -25.51
N PRO A 22 17.55 -11.94 -26.08
CA PRO A 22 18.93 -12.39 -26.07
C PRO A 22 19.85 -11.57 -26.99
N GLU A 23 19.26 -10.81 -27.92
CA GLU A 23 20.04 -9.91 -28.79
C GLU A 23 20.61 -8.76 -27.97
N ILE A 24 21.94 -8.65 -27.94
CA ILE A 24 22.66 -7.62 -27.19
C ILE A 24 22.76 -6.36 -28.05
N PRO A 25 22.17 -5.22 -27.66
CA PRO A 25 22.27 -3.99 -28.42
C PRO A 25 23.72 -3.49 -28.47
N VAL A 26 24.14 -3.01 -29.64
CA VAL A 26 25.46 -2.39 -29.84
C VAL A 26 25.30 -0.87 -29.78
N ASP A 27 25.43 -0.32 -28.58
CA ASP A 27 25.34 1.12 -28.30
C ASP A 27 26.14 1.46 -27.03
N SER A 28 26.24 2.76 -26.73
CA SER A 28 26.55 3.32 -25.42
C SER A 28 25.71 2.69 -24.30
N LYS A 29 26.21 2.64 -23.06
CA LYS A 29 25.47 2.05 -21.93
C LYS A 29 24.02 2.56 -21.80
N PRO A 30 23.75 3.88 -21.86
CA PRO A 30 22.37 4.38 -21.81
C PRO A 30 21.54 3.92 -23.02
N GLY A 31 22.14 3.91 -24.22
CA GLY A 31 21.51 3.43 -25.44
C GLY A 31 21.11 1.96 -25.35
N LYS A 32 22.01 1.09 -24.85
CA LYS A 32 21.73 -0.34 -24.61
C LYS A 32 20.56 -0.56 -23.67
N VAL A 33 20.57 0.09 -22.51
CA VAL A 33 19.48 0.01 -21.53
C VAL A 33 18.16 0.42 -22.16
N LYS A 34 18.14 1.52 -22.93
CA LYS A 34 16.93 2.01 -23.60
C LYS A 34 16.45 1.04 -24.69
N ALA A 35 17.37 0.48 -25.47
CA ALA A 35 17.06 -0.49 -26.52
C ALA A 35 16.44 -1.76 -25.92
N TRP A 36 17.03 -2.34 -24.88
CA TRP A 36 16.46 -3.50 -24.20
C TRP A 36 15.12 -3.21 -23.56
N LEU A 37 14.95 -2.11 -22.82
CA LEU A 37 13.66 -1.78 -22.21
C LEU A 37 12.55 -1.63 -23.25
N ARG A 38 12.88 -1.12 -24.45
CA ARG A 38 11.94 -1.08 -25.58
C ARG A 38 11.64 -2.47 -26.14
N ALA A 39 12.67 -3.30 -26.34
CA ALA A 39 12.51 -4.66 -26.82
C ALA A 39 11.65 -5.49 -25.84
N ILE A 40 11.92 -5.41 -24.54
CA ILE A 40 11.12 -6.06 -23.48
C ILE A 40 9.65 -5.68 -23.59
N ASN A 41 9.32 -4.40 -23.75
CA ASN A 41 7.94 -3.94 -23.87
C ASN A 41 7.21 -4.42 -25.13
N VAL A 42 7.94 -4.83 -26.17
CA VAL A 42 7.37 -5.23 -27.47
C VAL A 42 7.35 -6.74 -27.65
N GLU A 43 8.40 -7.42 -27.20
CA GLU A 43 8.69 -8.82 -27.53
C GLU A 43 8.36 -9.79 -26.38
N CYS A 44 8.30 -9.33 -25.14
CA CYS A 44 8.07 -10.19 -23.99
C CYS A 44 6.60 -10.20 -23.56
N GLU A 45 6.11 -11.36 -23.12
CA GLU A 45 4.73 -11.53 -22.63
C GLU A 45 4.51 -10.82 -21.28
N GLU A 46 5.51 -10.82 -20.40
CA GLU A 46 5.43 -10.26 -19.04
C GLU A 46 6.49 -9.16 -18.80
N PRO A 47 6.39 -8.01 -19.49
CA PRO A 47 7.44 -6.98 -19.46
C PRO A 47 7.62 -6.32 -18.09
N LEU A 48 6.56 -6.24 -17.27
CA LEU A 48 6.63 -5.69 -15.91
C LEU A 48 7.35 -6.61 -14.93
N GLU A 49 7.25 -7.93 -15.11
CA GLU A 49 7.98 -8.89 -14.30
C GLU A 49 9.48 -8.80 -14.58
N ILE A 50 9.86 -8.77 -15.87
CA ILE A 50 11.24 -8.57 -16.30
C ILE A 50 11.79 -7.25 -15.77
N LEU A 51 11.02 -6.15 -15.87
CA LEU A 51 11.41 -4.86 -15.31
C LEU A 51 11.61 -4.94 -13.79
N GLY A 52 10.74 -5.65 -13.09
CA GLY A 52 10.85 -5.85 -11.65
C GLY A 52 12.12 -6.60 -11.25
N ASN A 53 12.45 -7.68 -11.95
CA ASN A 53 13.70 -8.44 -11.76
C ASN A 53 14.94 -7.57 -11.99
N LEU A 54 14.94 -6.78 -13.06
CA LEU A 54 16.01 -5.81 -13.35
C LEU A 54 16.16 -4.79 -12.22
N LEU A 55 15.04 -4.22 -11.76
CA LEU A 55 15.01 -3.23 -10.70
C LEU A 55 15.42 -3.81 -9.36
N GLY A 56 15.11 -5.09 -9.07
CA GLY A 56 15.48 -5.71 -7.79
C GLY A 56 16.98 -5.76 -7.56
N ASN A 57 17.76 -6.11 -8.60
CA ASN A 57 19.22 -6.07 -8.56
C ASN A 57 19.80 -4.68 -8.23
N PHE A 58 19.05 -3.61 -8.48
CA PHE A 58 19.47 -2.25 -8.18
C PHE A 58 18.87 -1.70 -6.87
N LEU A 59 17.56 -1.82 -6.68
CA LEU A 59 16.82 -1.31 -5.53
C LEU A 59 17.19 -2.03 -4.24
N GLU A 60 17.63 -3.28 -4.34
CA GLU A 60 18.10 -4.07 -3.19
C GLU A 60 19.62 -4.05 -3.02
N LYS A 61 20.36 -3.37 -3.91
CA LYS A 61 21.82 -3.22 -3.81
C LYS A 61 22.20 -2.43 -2.57
N GLU A 62 23.07 -2.97 -1.73
CA GLU A 62 23.62 -2.27 -0.56
C GLU A 62 25.14 -2.24 -0.65
N TYR A 63 25.76 -1.13 -0.27
CA TYR A 63 27.20 -1.08 -0.09
C TYR A 63 27.54 -1.53 1.32
N TYR A 64 28.42 -2.52 1.43
CA TYR A 64 29.01 -2.89 2.71
C TYR A 64 29.98 -1.80 3.15
N ASN A 65 29.74 -1.21 4.33
CA ASN A 65 30.69 -0.34 4.99
C ASN A 65 31.47 -1.14 6.05
N PRO A 66 32.73 -1.53 5.80
CA PRO A 66 33.53 -2.31 6.75
C PRO A 66 33.88 -1.53 8.03
N ASN A 67 33.77 -0.20 8.02
CA ASN A 67 34.04 0.63 9.19
C ASN A 67 33.01 1.78 9.29
N PRO A 68 31.79 1.51 9.78
CA PRO A 68 30.73 2.52 9.88
C PRO A 68 31.08 3.69 10.81
N SER A 69 32.05 3.51 11.71
CA SER A 69 32.56 4.55 12.62
C SER A 69 33.73 5.34 12.04
N GLY A 70 34.28 4.91 10.90
CA GLY A 70 35.36 5.59 10.19
C GLY A 70 34.84 6.48 9.08
N CYS A 71 35.53 7.60 8.82
CA CYS A 71 35.20 8.47 7.71
C CYS A 71 35.78 7.91 6.40
N ASN A 72 34.93 7.52 5.44
CA ASN A 72 35.35 7.18 4.09
C ASN A 72 34.53 8.02 3.09
N PRO A 73 34.96 9.26 2.81
CA PRO A 73 34.17 10.22 2.05
C PRO A 73 33.73 9.71 0.67
N THR A 74 34.59 8.92 0.01
CA THR A 74 34.29 8.39 -1.33
C THR A 74 33.21 7.29 -1.29
N LEU A 75 33.19 6.49 -0.22
CA LEU A 75 32.15 5.47 -0.03
C LEU A 75 30.81 6.11 0.38
N ASP A 76 30.87 7.11 1.26
CA ASP A 76 29.70 7.85 1.71
C ASP A 76 29.00 8.57 0.55
N GLU A 77 29.76 9.22 -0.34
CA GLU A 77 29.24 9.82 -1.57
C GLU A 77 28.55 8.79 -2.48
N LYS A 78 29.14 7.61 -2.66
CA LYS A 78 28.55 6.52 -3.46
C LYS A 78 27.26 5.99 -2.85
N ILE A 79 27.20 5.87 -1.52
CA ILE A 79 25.99 5.46 -0.79
C ILE A 79 24.89 6.51 -0.96
N LEU A 80 25.21 7.79 -0.76
CA LEU A 80 24.25 8.88 -0.94
C LEU A 80 23.71 8.95 -2.37
N GLN A 81 24.57 8.81 -3.37
CA GLN A 81 24.17 8.80 -4.77
C GLN A 81 23.29 7.59 -5.10
N LEU A 82 23.63 6.40 -4.60
CA LEU A 82 22.79 5.21 -4.76
C LEU A 82 21.39 5.41 -4.15
N GLN A 83 21.31 5.95 -2.92
CA GLN A 83 20.03 6.23 -2.25
C GLN A 83 19.18 7.25 -3.02
N LYS A 84 19.81 8.29 -3.57
CA LYS A 84 19.13 9.29 -4.42
C LYS A 84 18.57 8.67 -5.70
N ASP A 85 19.36 7.82 -6.35
CA ASP A 85 18.94 7.15 -7.59
C ASP A 85 17.82 6.13 -7.33
N LYS A 86 17.89 5.37 -6.22
CA LYS A 86 16.79 4.49 -5.77
C LYS A 86 15.50 5.27 -5.55
N ARG A 87 15.56 6.40 -4.84
CA ARG A 87 14.40 7.26 -4.60
C ARG A 87 13.80 7.76 -5.91
N THR A 88 14.63 8.25 -6.83
CA THR A 88 14.20 8.76 -8.13
C THR A 88 13.43 7.68 -8.92
N VAL A 89 13.88 6.44 -8.87
CA VAL A 89 13.23 5.30 -9.54
C VAL A 89 11.86 5.01 -8.94
N LEU A 90 11.76 4.97 -7.61
CA LEU A 90 10.50 4.76 -6.92
C LEU A 90 9.50 5.89 -7.18
N GLU A 91 9.97 7.13 -7.20
CA GLU A 91 9.15 8.31 -7.57
C GLU A 91 8.64 8.20 -9.00
N LYS A 92 9.49 7.78 -9.94
CA LYS A 92 9.07 7.54 -11.33
C LYS A 92 8.08 6.40 -11.48
N LEU A 93 8.23 5.28 -10.76
CA LEU A 93 7.21 4.24 -10.77
C LEU A 93 5.86 4.77 -10.27
N LYS A 94 5.89 5.56 -9.20
CA LYS A 94 4.69 6.16 -8.61
C LYS A 94 3.96 7.11 -9.57
N GLU A 95 4.68 7.88 -10.40
CA GLU A 95 4.09 8.75 -11.43
C GLU A 95 3.20 7.98 -12.44
N TYR A 96 3.45 6.68 -12.62
CA TYR A 96 2.68 5.80 -13.53
C TYR A 96 1.79 4.81 -12.77
N ASP A 97 1.46 5.10 -11.51
CA ASP A 97 0.68 4.21 -10.66
C ASP A 97 1.30 2.81 -10.57
N LEU A 98 2.62 2.74 -10.41
CA LEU A 98 3.37 1.51 -10.17
C LEU A 98 4.12 1.59 -8.83
N GLY A 99 4.26 0.44 -8.18
CA GLY A 99 5.03 0.26 -6.96
C GLY A 99 6.06 -0.86 -7.14
N TYR A 100 7.15 -0.78 -6.38
CA TYR A 100 8.11 -1.86 -6.27
C TYR A 100 7.91 -2.58 -4.93
N GLN A 101 7.79 -3.90 -4.98
CA GLN A 101 7.85 -4.77 -3.81
C GLN A 101 9.12 -5.61 -3.88
N ARG A 102 9.75 -5.80 -2.70
CA ARG A 102 10.96 -6.60 -2.54
C ARG A 102 10.81 -7.98 -3.19
N GLY A 103 11.88 -8.45 -3.82
CA GLY A 103 11.91 -9.69 -4.59
C GLY A 103 11.64 -9.49 -6.08
N GLY A 104 11.72 -8.26 -6.59
CA GLY A 104 11.59 -7.99 -8.02
C GLY A 104 10.15 -7.83 -8.51
N TYR A 105 9.18 -7.51 -7.66
CA TYR A 105 7.78 -7.42 -8.09
C TYR A 105 7.37 -5.97 -8.39
N ILE A 106 6.86 -5.74 -9.60
CA ILE A 106 6.17 -4.49 -9.94
C ILE A 106 4.68 -4.69 -9.76
N ILE A 107 4.11 -3.95 -8.82
CA ILE A 107 2.69 -3.95 -8.56
C ILE A 107 2.08 -2.72 -9.23
N LYS A 108 0.94 -2.90 -9.89
CA LYS A 108 0.13 -1.73 -10.24
C LYS A 108 -0.43 -1.17 -8.95
N ASN A 109 -0.13 0.10 -8.71
CA ASN A 109 -0.85 0.92 -7.78
C ASN A 109 -2.20 1.29 -8.39
N GLU A 110 -3.06 0.31 -8.70
CA GLU A 110 -4.48 0.57 -8.95
C GLU A 110 -5.07 1.07 -7.62
N LEU A 111 -4.92 2.38 -7.38
CA LEU A 111 -5.24 3.02 -6.10
C LEU A 111 -4.61 2.28 -4.91
N THR A 112 -3.28 2.13 -4.91
CA THR A 112 -2.57 1.72 -3.69
C THR A 112 -1.84 2.92 -3.10
N SER A 113 -2.00 3.19 -1.82
CA SER A 113 -2.03 2.13 -0.84
C SER A 113 -3.33 2.10 -0.07
N THR A 114 -4.02 0.97 -0.09
CA THR A 114 -4.90 0.66 1.03
C THR A 114 -4.13 0.68 2.36
N GLN A 115 -2.79 0.49 2.38
CA GLN A 115 -1.95 0.74 3.57
C GLN A 115 -1.68 2.23 3.89
N GLU A 116 -1.69 3.15 2.92
CA GLU A 116 -1.59 4.60 3.15
C GLU A 116 -2.98 5.20 3.44
N LEU A 117 -4.04 4.68 2.80
CA LEU A 117 -5.43 4.91 3.17
C LEU A 117 -5.78 4.30 4.56
N GLN A 118 -5.02 3.30 5.03
CA GLN A 118 -5.14 2.71 6.37
C GLN A 118 -4.46 3.55 7.45
N LYS A 119 -3.60 4.51 7.10
CA LYS A 119 -3.08 5.47 8.09
C LYS A 119 -4.19 6.48 8.39
N ALA A 120 -4.59 6.53 9.67
CA ALA A 120 -5.54 7.49 10.23
C ALA A 120 -6.91 7.61 9.51
N GLY A 121 -7.40 6.53 8.90
CA GLY A 121 -8.80 6.48 8.44
C GLY A 121 -9.12 7.18 7.13
N LEU A 122 -8.19 7.11 6.18
CA LEU A 122 -8.33 7.65 4.83
C LEU A 122 -9.09 6.72 3.86
N LEU A 123 -9.49 5.51 4.26
CA LEU A 123 -10.40 4.68 3.47
C LEU A 123 -11.77 5.37 3.34
N SER A 124 -12.29 5.47 2.12
CA SER A 124 -13.65 5.98 1.93
C SER A 124 -14.67 5.03 2.59
N THR A 125 -15.82 5.58 3.00
CA THR A 125 -16.91 4.79 3.59
C THR A 125 -17.38 3.66 2.66
N GLU A 126 -17.31 3.86 1.34
CA GLU A 126 -17.68 2.85 0.34
C GLU A 126 -16.69 1.67 0.31
N GLU A 127 -15.39 1.93 0.44
CA GLU A 127 -14.38 0.87 0.49
C GLU A 127 -14.43 0.09 1.80
N LEU A 128 -14.66 0.77 2.92
CA LEU A 128 -14.92 0.11 4.20
C LEU A 128 -16.16 -0.78 4.11
N GLN A 129 -17.25 -0.30 3.51
CA GLN A 129 -18.48 -1.06 3.32
C GLN A 129 -18.24 -2.32 2.49
N LYS A 130 -17.55 -2.22 1.35
CA LYS A 130 -17.19 -3.39 0.51
C LYS A 130 -16.36 -4.42 1.28
N ARG A 131 -15.42 -3.97 2.11
CA ARG A 131 -14.58 -4.86 2.94
C ARG A 131 -15.38 -5.58 4.01
N ILE A 132 -16.23 -4.85 4.74
CA ILE A 132 -17.08 -5.40 5.79
C ILE A 132 -18.06 -6.40 5.19
N ALA A 133 -18.67 -6.08 4.05
CA ALA A 133 -19.54 -7.00 3.33
C ALA A 133 -18.83 -8.31 2.94
N LYS A 134 -17.54 -8.25 2.54
CA LYS A 134 -16.77 -9.42 2.11
C LYS A 134 -16.19 -10.25 3.27
N LYS A 135 -15.73 -9.60 4.34
CA LYS A 135 -14.90 -10.22 5.40
C LYS A 135 -15.55 -10.20 6.78
N GLY A 136 -16.73 -9.60 6.92
CA GLY A 136 -17.48 -9.56 8.18
C GLY A 136 -16.70 -8.93 9.33
N LEU A 137 -16.86 -9.51 10.53
CA LEU A 137 -16.32 -8.98 11.78
C LEU A 137 -14.78 -8.86 11.77
N SER A 138 -14.08 -9.75 11.06
CA SER A 138 -12.62 -9.70 10.95
C SER A 138 -12.13 -8.40 10.30
N ALA A 139 -12.86 -7.84 9.33
CA ALA A 139 -12.52 -6.53 8.78
C ALA A 139 -12.68 -5.42 9.83
N VAL A 140 -13.75 -5.47 10.62
CA VAL A 140 -14.03 -4.48 11.66
C VAL A 140 -12.94 -4.50 12.74
N GLU A 141 -12.56 -5.68 13.23
CA GLU A 141 -11.52 -5.82 14.28
C GLU A 141 -10.15 -5.30 13.84
N ILE A 142 -9.76 -5.59 12.60
CA ILE A 142 -8.50 -5.10 12.02
C ILE A 142 -8.52 -3.57 11.96
N GLU A 143 -9.62 -2.98 11.51
CA GLU A 143 -9.78 -1.53 11.42
C GLU A 143 -9.79 -0.86 12.80
N VAL A 144 -10.50 -1.42 13.79
CA VAL A 144 -10.50 -0.93 15.18
C VAL A 144 -9.09 -0.94 15.77
N LYS A 145 -8.31 -2.01 15.57
CA LYS A 145 -6.93 -2.09 16.07
C LYS A 145 -6.05 -0.98 15.49
N ARG A 146 -6.17 -0.68 14.20
CA ARG A 146 -5.40 0.40 13.54
C ARG A 146 -5.76 1.79 14.06
N ALA A 147 -7.02 2.03 14.39
CA ALA A 147 -7.45 3.30 14.99
C ALA A 147 -6.83 3.51 16.37
N LEU A 148 -6.81 2.45 17.18
CA LEU A 148 -6.22 2.47 18.53
C LEU A 148 -4.70 2.66 18.48
N GLU A 149 -4.01 2.07 17.52
CA GLU A 149 -2.55 2.24 17.34
C GLU A 149 -2.13 3.68 16.99
N ASN A 150 -3.05 4.51 16.50
CA ASN A 150 -2.79 5.90 16.10
C ASN A 150 -3.47 6.96 16.98
N ILE A 151 -4.28 6.56 17.97
CA ILE A 151 -5.10 7.48 18.78
C ILE A 151 -4.29 8.52 19.55
N GLU A 152 -3.08 8.17 19.99
CA GLU A 152 -2.18 9.07 20.71
C GLU A 152 -1.51 10.10 19.79
N LYS A 153 -1.35 9.76 18.50
CA LYS A 153 -0.68 10.60 17.50
C LYS A 153 -1.66 11.54 16.80
N ASP A 154 -2.88 11.06 16.54
CA ASP A 154 -3.95 11.82 15.90
C ASP A 154 -5.33 11.40 16.44
N PRO A 155 -5.76 11.94 17.59
CA PRO A 155 -7.05 11.60 18.20
C PRO A 155 -8.25 12.06 17.35
N GLY A 156 -8.09 13.14 16.57
CA GLY A 156 -9.14 13.64 15.67
C GLY A 156 -9.39 12.69 14.49
N GLY A 157 -8.30 12.25 13.84
CA GLY A 157 -8.36 11.22 12.79
C GLY A 157 -8.92 9.89 13.30
N ALA A 158 -8.54 9.47 14.51
CA ALA A 158 -9.08 8.26 15.13
C ALA A 158 -10.60 8.34 15.38
N LEU A 159 -11.11 9.51 15.80
CA LEU A 159 -12.55 9.73 16.00
C LEU A 159 -13.31 9.71 14.67
N LEU A 160 -12.80 10.41 13.64
CA LEU A 160 -13.40 10.43 12.31
C LEU A 160 -13.47 9.02 11.71
N PHE A 161 -12.40 8.24 11.90
CA PHE A 161 -12.38 6.86 11.47
C PHE A 161 -13.43 5.98 12.16
N ALA A 162 -13.57 6.10 13.49
CA ALA A 162 -14.59 5.36 14.23
C ALA A 162 -16.00 5.67 13.70
N ALA A 163 -16.27 6.93 13.33
CA ALA A 163 -17.53 7.34 12.71
C ALA A 163 -17.72 6.68 11.33
N ASN A 164 -16.70 6.73 10.46
CA ASN A 164 -16.75 6.13 9.13
C ASN A 164 -16.92 4.59 9.20
N LEU A 165 -16.27 3.94 10.15
CA LEU A 165 -16.38 2.50 10.36
C LEU A 165 -17.78 2.10 10.82
N LEU A 166 -18.38 2.86 11.74
CA LEU A 166 -19.75 2.63 12.18
C LEU A 166 -20.75 2.85 11.03
N GLU A 167 -20.54 3.89 10.23
CA GLU A 167 -21.36 4.17 9.04
C GLU A 167 -21.31 3.03 8.02
N ALA A 168 -20.10 2.61 7.66
CA ALA A 168 -19.87 1.52 6.73
C ALA A 168 -20.47 0.19 7.21
N SER A 169 -20.35 -0.08 8.52
CA SER A 169 -20.96 -1.26 9.15
C SER A 169 -22.48 -1.24 9.07
N CYS A 170 -23.10 -0.09 9.36
CA CYS A 170 -24.55 0.07 9.26
C CYS A 170 -25.05 -0.11 7.82
N LYS A 171 -24.36 0.50 6.84
CA LYS A 171 -24.69 0.36 5.41
C LYS A 171 -24.57 -1.09 4.95
N ALA A 172 -23.47 -1.77 5.29
CA ALA A 172 -23.27 -3.18 4.96
C ALA A 172 -24.37 -4.08 5.53
N TYR A 173 -24.81 -3.84 6.77
CA TYR A 173 -25.93 -4.57 7.38
C TYR A 173 -27.25 -4.36 6.62
N LEU A 174 -27.61 -3.10 6.34
CA LEU A 174 -28.87 -2.77 5.66
C LEU A 174 -28.91 -3.37 4.25
N ASP A 175 -27.81 -3.27 3.50
CA ASP A 175 -27.69 -3.85 2.16
C ASP A 175 -27.78 -5.38 2.19
N HIS A 176 -27.05 -6.03 3.11
CA HIS A 176 -27.08 -7.49 3.26
C HIS A 176 -28.49 -8.02 3.56
N HIS A 177 -29.27 -7.28 4.34
CA HIS A 177 -30.65 -7.62 4.67
C HIS A 177 -31.69 -7.04 3.71
N SER A 178 -31.27 -6.39 2.61
CA SER A 178 -32.16 -5.74 1.64
C SER A 178 -33.15 -4.76 2.29
N ILE A 179 -32.70 -4.05 3.33
CA ILE A 179 -33.51 -3.05 4.05
C ILE A 179 -33.31 -1.70 3.36
N PRO A 180 -34.36 -1.05 2.84
CA PRO A 180 -34.22 0.24 2.20
C PRO A 180 -33.80 1.32 3.21
N TYR A 181 -32.90 2.20 2.79
CA TYR A 181 -32.50 3.37 3.57
C TYR A 181 -33.71 4.26 3.84
N ALA A 182 -33.88 4.68 5.10
CA ALA A 182 -34.84 5.73 5.41
C ALA A 182 -34.42 7.05 4.75
N GLU A 183 -35.38 7.95 4.56
CA GLU A 183 -35.14 9.26 3.96
C GLU A 183 -34.00 10.00 4.68
N ASN A 184 -33.03 10.50 3.92
CA ASN A 184 -31.80 11.17 4.41
C ASN A 184 -30.86 10.30 5.26
N ALA A 185 -31.12 9.00 5.46
CA ALA A 185 -30.26 8.15 6.28
C ALA A 185 -28.92 7.83 5.60
N ARG A 186 -28.86 7.79 4.26
CA ARG A 186 -27.67 7.34 3.52
C ARG A 186 -26.39 8.12 3.86
N ASN A 187 -26.51 9.39 4.29
CA ASN A 187 -25.39 10.24 4.68
C ASN A 187 -25.51 10.72 6.14
N ASN A 188 -26.30 10.04 6.97
CA ASN A 188 -26.55 10.42 8.36
C ASN A 188 -26.39 9.21 9.29
N LEU A 189 -25.26 9.17 10.00
CA LEU A 189 -24.90 8.08 10.91
C LEU A 189 -25.93 7.85 12.02
N SER A 190 -26.51 8.91 12.59
CA SER A 190 -27.52 8.78 13.65
C SER A 190 -28.79 8.10 13.13
N ALA A 191 -29.20 8.44 11.91
CA ALA A 191 -30.35 7.82 11.26
C ALA A 191 -30.09 6.36 10.89
N LEU A 192 -28.91 6.04 10.35
CA LEU A 192 -28.49 4.66 10.05
C LEU A 192 -28.49 3.80 11.31
N TRP A 193 -27.87 4.29 12.39
CA TRP A 193 -27.79 3.57 13.66
C TRP A 193 -29.18 3.25 14.22
N LYS A 194 -30.09 4.23 14.26
CA LYS A 194 -31.48 4.00 14.72
C LYS A 194 -32.20 2.93 13.91
N GLN A 195 -31.98 2.92 12.58
CA GLN A 195 -32.59 1.93 11.69
C GLN A 195 -32.05 0.52 11.95
N VAL A 196 -30.72 0.38 12.08
CA VAL A 196 -30.06 -0.90 12.39
C VAL A 196 -30.51 -1.41 13.75
N VAL A 197 -30.45 -0.59 14.82
CA VAL A 197 -30.87 -0.98 16.17
C VAL A 197 -32.31 -1.52 16.19
N LYS A 198 -33.23 -0.80 15.53
CA LYS A 198 -34.63 -1.21 15.43
C LYS A 198 -34.80 -2.55 14.70
N LYS A 199 -34.05 -2.78 13.61
CA LYS A 199 -34.20 -3.96 12.75
C LYS A 199 -33.45 -5.19 13.29
N ALA A 200 -32.27 -4.99 13.85
CA ALA A 200 -31.47 -6.01 14.52
C ALA A 200 -31.98 -6.36 15.93
N LYS A 201 -33.00 -5.65 16.43
CA LYS A 201 -33.56 -5.79 17.80
C LYS A 201 -32.48 -5.67 18.88
N ILE A 202 -31.53 -4.74 18.67
CA ILE A 202 -30.50 -4.43 19.67
C ILE A 202 -31.18 -3.60 20.76
N HIS A 203 -30.97 -3.97 22.03
CA HIS A 203 -31.45 -3.23 23.19
C HIS A 203 -30.28 -2.44 23.80
N PRO A 204 -30.16 -1.11 23.54
CA PRO A 204 -28.99 -0.34 23.94
C PRO A 204 -28.78 -0.26 25.46
N GLU A 205 -29.86 -0.39 26.23
CA GLU A 205 -29.80 -0.37 27.69
C GLU A 205 -29.07 -1.59 28.28
N ASP A 206 -29.12 -2.74 27.60
CA ASP A 206 -28.42 -3.96 28.04
C ASP A 206 -26.90 -3.79 27.92
N MET A 207 -26.45 -3.08 26.88
CA MET A 207 -25.02 -2.79 26.65
C MET A 207 -24.44 -1.80 27.66
N LYS A 208 -25.25 -0.87 28.19
CA LYS A 208 -24.81 0.07 29.23
C LYS A 208 -24.50 -0.65 30.55
N GLN A 209 -25.32 -1.63 30.93
CA GLN A 209 -25.14 -2.39 32.17
C GLN A 209 -23.89 -3.26 32.17
N GLU A 210 -23.53 -3.85 31.02
CA GLU A 210 -22.34 -4.70 30.91
C GLU A 210 -21.02 -3.91 31.03
N ASN A 211 -20.96 -2.71 30.44
CA ASN A 211 -19.80 -1.82 30.54
C ASN A 211 -19.59 -1.27 31.95
N LEU A 212 -20.69 -0.92 32.67
CA LEU A 212 -20.66 -0.49 34.07
C LEU A 212 -20.13 -1.58 35.02
N LYS A 213 -20.38 -2.86 34.73
CA LYS A 213 -19.82 -3.98 35.52
C LYS A 213 -18.32 -4.15 35.28
N LYS A 214 -17.86 -4.05 34.03
CA LYS A 214 -16.44 -4.19 33.68
C LYS A 214 -15.56 -3.05 34.22
N SER A 215 -16.06 -1.81 34.26
CA SER A 215 -15.31 -0.66 34.79
C SER A 215 -15.18 -0.64 36.32
N ARG A 216 -16.07 -1.34 37.04
CA ARG A 216 -16.00 -1.51 38.51
C ARG A 216 -15.12 -2.68 38.95
N SER A 217 -14.63 -3.48 38.00
CA SER A 217 -13.84 -4.70 38.23
C SER A 217 -12.35 -4.51 37.94
N ARG A 218 -11.90 -3.27 37.70
CA ARG A 218 -10.49 -2.88 37.51
C ARG A 218 -10.06 -1.95 38.63
#